data_AF-A0A6I6IRM5-F1
#
_entry.id   AF-A0A6I6IRM5-F1
#
_cell.length_a   1.000
_cell.length_b   1.000
_cell.length_c   1.000
_cell.angle_alpha   90.00
_cell.angle_beta   90.00
_cell.angle_gamma   90.00
#
_symmetry.space_group_name_H-M   'P 1'
#
loop_
_entity.id
_entity.type
_entity.pdbx_description
1 polymer ?
#
loop_
_entity_poly.entity_id
_entity_poly.type
_entity_poly.pdbx_seq_one_letter_code
_entity_poly.pdbx_strand_id
1 'polypeptide(L)'
;MEGDEKEFEYTLDGLTYTVTVYELDGAFYADISVIEGAMDANALYYGDDEFSGDSASLNGPLNMNGQGSQYEGETVQWDNAIELSDPGLGSDADSKETYLTEGETLTVPLPISSLDEIDFIGIRATSTTTDEGSIKGVSGDPEEPEEPEDPTYAKVFFTYETDDSGFPVGGFPILSEEPDPNTFDIPALPEGTDPTFENYVNYFEEIGGNVGEVETVIFYSTDEQGDLLEEFRIDAPEGGFQSTDELLAAYDAALEEQESGEESGSEALDLMAAISLSPELENAPVEIEEEDDMVEIEAV
;
A
#
# COMPACT_ATOMS: atom_id res chain seq x y z
N MET A 1 19.93 0.47 3.05
CA MET A 1 20.03 1.20 1.78
C MET A 1 19.37 0.28 0.79
N GLU A 2 18.05 0.31 0.75
CA GLU A 2 17.35 -0.03 -0.48
C GLU A 2 17.82 1.00 -1.51
N GLY A 3 18.43 0.51 -2.58
CA GLY A 3 18.50 1.28 -3.81
C GLY A 3 17.23 0.95 -4.60
N ASP A 4 16.77 1.89 -5.41
CA ASP A 4 15.62 1.67 -6.27
C ASP A 4 15.87 0.46 -7.17
N GLU A 5 14.88 -0.42 -7.29
CA GLU A 5 14.92 -1.62 -8.13
C GLU A 5 13.56 -1.86 -8.79
N LYS A 6 13.57 -2.39 -10.02
CA LYS A 6 12.37 -2.83 -10.74
C LYS A 6 12.49 -4.32 -11.04
N GLU A 7 11.48 -5.11 -10.70
CA GLU A 7 11.46 -6.56 -10.96
C GLU A 7 10.41 -6.92 -12.01
N PHE A 8 10.84 -7.62 -13.06
CA PHE A 8 10.00 -8.07 -14.16
C PHE A 8 9.89 -9.59 -14.13
N GLU A 9 8.69 -10.12 -13.89
CA GLU A 9 8.43 -11.56 -13.84
C GLU A 9 8.00 -12.14 -15.20
N TYR A 10 8.48 -13.35 -15.51
CA TYR A 10 8.10 -14.12 -16.69
C TYR A 10 7.75 -15.55 -16.31
N THR A 11 6.49 -15.93 -16.52
CA THR A 11 5.99 -17.28 -16.25
C THR A 11 5.49 -17.94 -17.54
N LEU A 12 6.18 -19.00 -17.97
CA LEU A 12 5.82 -19.84 -19.12
C LEU A 12 5.78 -21.31 -18.71
N ASP A 13 5.05 -22.14 -19.46
CA ASP A 13 5.03 -23.58 -19.20
C ASP A 13 6.43 -24.19 -19.34
N GLY A 14 6.97 -24.69 -18.22
CA GLY A 14 8.31 -25.26 -18.12
C GLY A 14 9.47 -24.26 -18.02
N LEU A 15 9.22 -22.95 -17.86
CA LEU A 15 10.25 -21.93 -17.64
C LEU A 15 9.70 -20.74 -16.86
N THR A 16 10.29 -20.45 -15.71
CA THR A 16 9.99 -19.26 -14.88
C THR A 16 11.28 -18.53 -14.60
N TYR A 17 11.31 -17.22 -14.79
CA TYR A 17 12.49 -16.38 -14.56
C TYR A 17 12.09 -14.94 -14.27
N THR A 18 13.00 -14.20 -13.66
CA THR A 18 12.86 -12.76 -13.40
C THR A 18 13.98 -11.98 -14.07
N VAL A 19 13.72 -10.70 -14.33
CA VAL A 19 14.76 -9.71 -14.61
C VAL A 19 14.63 -8.60 -13.59
N THR A 20 15.66 -8.42 -12.76
CA THR A 20 15.69 -7.36 -11.74
C THR A 20 16.67 -6.28 -12.20
N VAL A 21 16.20 -5.04 -12.31
CA VAL A 21 17.00 -3.90 -12.73
C VAL A 21 17.26 -3.00 -11.53
N TYR A 22 18.52 -2.63 -11.27
CA TYR A 22 18.89 -1.88 -10.08
C TYR A 22 20.08 -0.94 -10.31
N GLU A 23 20.22 0.05 -9.45
CA GLU A 23 21.40 0.91 -9.35
C GLU A 23 22.37 0.40 -8.28
N LEU A 24 23.66 0.29 -8.63
CA LEU A 24 24.74 0.01 -7.69
C LEU A 24 25.93 0.94 -7.97
N ASP A 25 26.31 1.74 -6.97
CA ASP A 25 27.43 2.69 -7.03
C ASP A 25 27.37 3.67 -8.24
N GLY A 26 26.17 4.08 -8.66
CA GLY A 26 25.98 4.98 -9.81
C GLY A 26 26.00 4.29 -11.17
N ALA A 27 25.96 2.96 -11.21
CA ALA A 27 25.87 2.16 -12.43
C ALA A 27 24.65 1.24 -12.38
N PHE A 28 24.03 1.01 -13.54
CA PHE A 28 22.80 0.23 -13.65
C PHE A 28 23.10 -1.18 -14.18
N TYR A 29 22.37 -2.15 -13.63
CA TYR A 29 22.53 -3.56 -13.93
C TYR A 29 21.16 -4.22 -14.07
N ALA A 30 21.09 -5.27 -14.90
CA ALA A 30 19.98 -6.21 -14.97
C ALA A 30 20.46 -7.60 -14.59
N ASP A 31 19.84 -8.21 -13.58
CA ASP A 31 20.05 -9.60 -13.19
C ASP A 31 18.94 -10.46 -13.78
N ILE A 32 19.31 -11.35 -14.70
CA ILE A 32 18.39 -12.34 -15.31
C ILE A 32 18.52 -13.63 -14.50
N SER A 33 17.49 -13.99 -13.73
CA SER A 33 17.52 -15.10 -12.77
C SER A 33 16.50 -16.17 -13.13
N VAL A 34 16.93 -17.43 -13.27
CA VAL A 34 16.02 -18.55 -13.58
C VAL A 34 15.50 -19.18 -12.29
N ILE A 35 14.17 -19.19 -12.13
CA ILE A 35 13.48 -19.78 -10.97
C ILE A 35 13.09 -21.23 -11.25
N GLU A 36 12.69 -21.55 -12.47
CA GLU A 36 12.33 -22.91 -12.89
C GLU A 36 12.76 -23.13 -14.33
N GLY A 37 13.34 -24.30 -14.64
CA GLY A 37 13.71 -24.68 -15.99
C GLY A 37 15.13 -24.27 -16.38
N ALA A 38 15.33 -24.01 -17.67
CA ALA A 38 16.61 -23.53 -18.20
C ALA A 38 16.41 -22.72 -19.49
N MET A 39 17.34 -21.80 -19.76
CA MET A 39 17.34 -20.99 -20.98
C MET A 39 18.74 -20.49 -21.35
N ASP A 40 18.98 -20.31 -22.65
CA ASP A 40 20.13 -19.56 -23.17
C ASP A 40 19.71 -18.13 -23.47
N ALA A 41 20.02 -17.19 -22.56
CA ALA A 41 19.70 -15.77 -22.66
C ALA A 41 20.55 -15.08 -23.74
N ASN A 42 19.97 -14.86 -24.93
CA ASN A 42 20.75 -14.40 -26.08
C ASN A 42 20.71 -12.89 -26.29
N ALA A 43 19.62 -12.22 -25.90
CA ALA A 43 19.53 -10.77 -25.95
C ALA A 43 18.57 -10.22 -24.90
N LEU A 44 18.88 -9.01 -24.44
CA LEU A 44 18.08 -8.18 -23.55
C LEU A 44 17.66 -6.92 -24.31
N TYR A 45 16.40 -6.55 -24.23
CA TYR A 45 15.82 -5.33 -24.77
C TYR A 45 15.17 -4.56 -23.63
N TYR A 46 15.17 -3.23 -23.73
CA TYR A 46 14.45 -2.37 -22.82
C TYR A 46 13.91 -1.14 -23.55
N GLY A 47 12.85 -0.56 -23.01
CA GLY A 47 12.30 0.70 -23.50
C GLY A 47 11.29 1.34 -22.55
N ASP A 48 10.96 2.58 -22.86
CA ASP A 48 9.98 3.43 -22.19
C ASP A 48 8.59 3.39 -22.84
N ASP A 49 7.63 4.06 -22.19
CA ASP A 49 6.26 4.24 -22.67
C ASP A 49 6.06 5.50 -23.56
N GLU A 50 7.10 6.30 -23.82
CA GLU A 50 7.01 7.51 -24.62
C GLU A 50 6.95 7.22 -26.15
N PHE A 51 7.16 5.97 -26.56
CA PHE A 51 7.06 5.45 -27.95
C PHE A 51 7.68 6.41 -28.98
N SER A 52 8.90 6.88 -28.72
CA SER A 52 9.54 7.94 -29.50
C SER A 52 10.75 7.42 -30.30
N GLY A 53 10.82 7.74 -31.61
CA GLY A 53 11.96 7.34 -32.45
C GLY A 53 11.80 5.99 -33.18
N ASP A 54 12.94 5.38 -33.54
CA ASP A 54 13.00 4.08 -34.22
C ASP A 54 13.22 2.97 -33.19
N SER A 55 12.40 1.91 -33.23
CA SER A 55 12.55 0.75 -32.34
C SER A 55 13.90 0.04 -32.55
N ALA A 56 14.62 -0.21 -31.47
CA ALA A 56 15.85 -0.97 -31.46
C ALA A 56 15.63 -2.39 -32.01
N SER A 57 16.59 -2.87 -32.79
CA SER A 57 16.49 -4.16 -33.46
C SER A 57 17.85 -4.82 -33.60
N LEU A 58 17.99 -6.01 -33.04
CA LEU A 58 19.08 -6.93 -33.38
C LEU A 58 18.72 -7.76 -34.61
N ASN A 59 19.75 -8.21 -35.31
CA ASN A 59 19.56 -8.91 -36.58
C ASN A 59 19.10 -10.37 -36.40
N GLY A 60 18.33 -10.85 -37.37
CA GLY A 60 18.02 -12.27 -37.53
C GLY A 60 17.29 -12.88 -36.34
N PRO A 61 17.78 -14.00 -35.78
CA PRO A 61 17.09 -14.75 -34.72
C PRO A 61 16.99 -14.02 -33.38
N LEU A 62 17.76 -12.94 -33.21
CA LEU A 62 17.75 -12.10 -32.01
C LEU A 62 16.71 -10.99 -32.06
N ASN A 63 16.03 -10.80 -33.20
CA ASN A 63 15.06 -9.73 -33.36
C ASN A 63 13.82 -9.95 -32.48
N MET A 64 13.53 -9.01 -31.58
CA MET A 64 12.31 -9.00 -30.79
C MET A 64 11.11 -8.47 -31.58
N ASN A 65 11.30 -7.43 -32.41
CA ASN A 65 10.22 -6.72 -33.12
C ASN A 65 9.23 -7.60 -33.90
N GLY A 66 8.01 -7.11 -34.05
CA GLY A 66 6.90 -7.76 -34.76
C GLY A 66 5.88 -8.36 -33.79
N GLN A 67 5.21 -9.45 -34.18
CA GLN A 67 4.15 -10.07 -33.37
C GLN A 67 4.59 -10.58 -31.99
N GLY A 68 5.90 -10.72 -31.75
CA GLY A 68 6.46 -11.16 -30.47
C GLY A 68 6.92 -10.03 -29.56
N SER A 69 6.74 -8.76 -29.93
CA SER A 69 6.98 -7.59 -29.07
C SER A 69 5.63 -7.03 -28.65
N GLN A 70 4.87 -7.82 -27.90
CA GLN A 70 3.57 -7.38 -27.41
C GLN A 70 3.48 -7.54 -25.90
N TYR A 71 2.97 -6.50 -25.25
CA TYR A 71 2.56 -6.51 -23.86
C TYR A 71 1.08 -6.12 -23.82
N GLU A 72 0.25 -6.93 -23.16
CA GLU A 72 -1.21 -6.74 -23.09
C GLU A 72 -1.93 -6.52 -24.46
N GLY A 73 -1.34 -7.02 -25.55
CA GLY A 73 -1.88 -6.89 -26.90
C GLY A 73 -1.46 -5.61 -27.64
N GLU A 74 -0.71 -4.72 -26.98
CA GLU A 74 -0.10 -3.54 -27.57
C GLU A 74 1.33 -3.82 -28.02
N THR A 75 1.79 -3.12 -29.05
CA THR A 75 3.15 -3.33 -29.56
C THR A 75 4.13 -2.53 -28.72
N VAL A 76 5.12 -3.20 -28.14
CA VAL A 76 6.20 -2.54 -27.42
C VAL A 76 7.23 -2.00 -28.42
N GLN A 77 7.63 -0.75 -28.20
CA GLN A 77 8.78 -0.14 -28.86
C GLN A 77 10.00 -0.27 -27.94
N TRP A 78 11.15 -0.60 -28.53
CA TRP A 78 12.39 -0.76 -27.77
C TRP A 78 13.29 0.42 -27.99
N ASP A 79 13.91 0.96 -26.94
CA ASP A 79 14.88 2.03 -27.07
C ASP A 79 16.29 1.49 -27.27
N ASN A 80 16.58 0.35 -26.66
CA ASN A 80 17.87 -0.30 -26.82
C ASN A 80 17.79 -1.83 -26.80
N ALA A 81 18.89 -2.44 -27.24
CA ALA A 81 19.07 -3.87 -27.26
C ALA A 81 20.53 -4.25 -27.03
N ILE A 82 20.76 -5.21 -26.14
CA ILE A 82 22.07 -5.77 -25.83
C ILE A 82 22.10 -7.22 -26.34
N GLU A 83 23.01 -7.49 -27.27
CA GLU A 83 23.35 -8.85 -27.68
C GLU A 83 24.25 -9.49 -26.63
N LEU A 84 23.79 -10.60 -26.04
CA LEU A 84 24.50 -11.34 -24.99
C LEU A 84 25.27 -12.53 -25.59
N SER A 85 24.64 -13.26 -26.52
CA SER A 85 25.29 -14.39 -27.21
C SER A 85 24.57 -14.79 -28.51
N ASP A 86 25.29 -15.53 -29.36
CA ASP A 86 24.70 -16.21 -30.51
C ASP A 86 23.63 -17.23 -30.06
N PRO A 87 22.52 -17.43 -30.80
CA PRO A 87 21.49 -18.40 -30.42
C PRO A 87 21.98 -19.85 -30.38
N GLY A 88 21.53 -20.57 -29.36
CA GLY A 88 21.80 -21.97 -29.12
C GLY A 88 23.13 -22.22 -28.40
N LEU A 89 23.25 -23.42 -27.84
CA LEU A 89 24.39 -23.77 -26.97
C LEU A 89 25.71 -24.01 -27.70
N GLY A 90 25.66 -24.26 -29.01
CA GLY A 90 26.85 -24.53 -29.81
C GLY A 90 27.69 -25.69 -29.28
N SER A 91 29.02 -25.57 -29.39
CA SER A 91 29.98 -26.55 -28.85
C SER A 91 30.20 -26.43 -27.34
N ASP A 92 29.87 -25.27 -26.78
CA ASP A 92 30.12 -24.95 -25.37
C ASP A 92 29.01 -25.51 -24.47
N ALA A 93 27.89 -25.90 -25.06
CA ALA A 93 26.83 -26.67 -24.42
C ALA A 93 26.36 -25.98 -23.11
N ASP A 94 26.39 -26.72 -22.02
CA ASP A 94 26.06 -26.31 -20.65
C ASP A 94 27.14 -25.45 -19.98
N SER A 95 28.27 -25.21 -20.64
CA SER A 95 29.35 -24.33 -20.13
C SER A 95 29.25 -22.89 -20.66
N LYS A 96 28.21 -22.59 -21.44
CA LYS A 96 28.00 -21.26 -22.01
C LYS A 96 27.50 -20.30 -20.93
N GLU A 97 28.14 -19.14 -20.76
CA GLU A 97 27.82 -18.18 -19.70
C GLU A 97 26.37 -17.67 -19.74
N THR A 98 25.76 -17.62 -20.92
CA THR A 98 24.37 -17.20 -21.08
C THR A 98 23.35 -18.33 -20.92
N TYR A 99 23.80 -19.58 -20.77
CA TYR A 99 22.93 -20.71 -20.49
C TYR A 99 22.73 -20.84 -18.99
N LEU A 100 21.55 -20.45 -18.55
CA LEU A 100 21.13 -20.42 -17.16
C LEU A 100 20.20 -21.59 -16.87
N THR A 101 20.42 -22.22 -15.73
CA THR A 101 19.56 -23.24 -15.13
C THR A 101 18.96 -22.72 -13.83
N GLU A 102 18.00 -23.46 -13.28
CA GLU A 102 17.34 -23.15 -12.01
C GLU A 102 18.33 -22.70 -10.91
N GLY A 103 18.11 -21.50 -10.38
CA GLY A 103 18.91 -20.86 -9.35
C GLY A 103 20.12 -20.07 -9.85
N GLU A 104 20.38 -20.04 -11.17
CA GLU A 104 21.47 -19.26 -11.76
C GLU A 104 21.01 -17.88 -12.22
N THR A 105 21.95 -16.93 -12.17
CA THR A 105 21.74 -15.53 -12.52
C THR A 105 22.83 -15.04 -13.47
N LEU A 106 22.43 -14.30 -14.51
CA LEU A 106 23.33 -13.53 -15.37
C LEU A 106 23.16 -12.04 -15.10
N THR A 107 24.24 -11.38 -14.69
CA THR A 107 24.28 -9.91 -14.53
C THR A 107 24.73 -9.24 -15.82
N VAL A 108 23.94 -8.26 -16.28
CA VAL A 108 24.17 -7.49 -17.51
C VAL A 108 24.28 -6.01 -17.16
N PRO A 109 25.36 -5.30 -17.54
CA PRO A 109 25.44 -3.85 -17.36
C PRO A 109 24.51 -3.12 -18.33
N LEU A 110 23.75 -2.14 -17.82
CA LEU A 110 22.83 -1.34 -18.60
C LEU A 110 23.40 0.06 -18.87
N PRO A 111 23.47 0.51 -20.14
CA PRO A 111 23.92 1.85 -20.49
C PRO A 111 22.77 2.88 -20.41
N ILE A 112 22.13 2.99 -19.24
CA ILE A 112 21.07 3.95 -18.92
C ILE A 112 21.56 4.96 -17.87
N SER A 113 20.80 6.04 -17.65
CA SER A 113 21.11 7.05 -16.63
C SER A 113 20.09 7.11 -15.49
N SER A 114 18.89 6.54 -15.66
CA SER A 114 17.86 6.36 -14.64
C SER A 114 17.10 5.04 -14.85
N LEU A 115 16.51 4.49 -13.79
CA LEU A 115 15.54 3.39 -13.88
C LEU A 115 14.22 3.82 -14.54
N ASP A 116 13.90 5.12 -14.52
CA ASP A 116 12.74 5.70 -15.21
C ASP A 116 12.82 5.57 -16.74
N GLU A 117 13.98 5.20 -17.30
CA GLU A 117 14.14 4.93 -18.72
C GLU A 117 13.67 3.51 -19.11
N ILE A 118 13.11 2.75 -18.15
CA ILE A 118 12.71 1.36 -18.35
C ILE A 118 11.30 1.15 -17.80
N ASP A 119 10.36 1.01 -18.73
CA ASP A 119 9.00 0.57 -18.46
C ASP A 119 8.72 -0.82 -19.04
N PHE A 120 9.56 -1.30 -19.96
CA PHE A 120 9.43 -2.62 -20.56
C PHE A 120 10.77 -3.33 -20.63
N ILE A 121 10.80 -4.61 -20.26
CA ILE A 121 11.92 -5.51 -20.49
C ILE A 121 11.52 -6.63 -21.46
N GLY A 122 12.40 -6.86 -22.43
CA GLY A 122 12.30 -7.94 -23.41
C GLY A 122 13.46 -8.92 -23.31
N ILE A 123 13.16 -10.22 -23.22
CA ILE A 123 14.17 -11.28 -23.25
C ILE A 123 14.00 -12.15 -24.50
N ARG A 124 15.07 -12.26 -25.28
CA ARG A 124 15.18 -13.28 -26.33
C ARG A 124 16.06 -14.41 -25.84
N ALA A 125 15.47 -15.60 -25.70
CA ALA A 125 16.21 -16.79 -25.29
C ALA A 125 15.94 -18.00 -26.21
N THR A 126 16.94 -18.86 -26.33
CA THR A 126 16.85 -20.15 -27.05
C THR A 126 17.25 -21.30 -26.14
N SER A 127 17.18 -22.54 -26.63
CA SER A 127 17.50 -23.74 -25.86
C SER A 127 16.74 -23.79 -24.53
N THR A 128 15.50 -23.31 -24.55
CA THR A 128 14.64 -23.24 -23.38
C THR A 128 14.03 -24.60 -23.06
N THR A 129 13.62 -24.78 -21.81
CA THR A 129 12.85 -25.95 -21.35
C THR A 129 11.38 -25.92 -21.76
N THR A 130 10.90 -24.81 -22.34
CA THR A 130 9.56 -24.70 -22.95
C THR A 130 9.44 -25.60 -24.18
N ASP A 131 8.19 -25.98 -24.54
CA ASP A 131 7.91 -26.86 -25.68
C ASP A 131 8.47 -26.35 -27.03
N GLU A 132 8.49 -25.03 -27.22
CA GLU A 132 9.00 -24.40 -28.45
C GLU A 132 10.54 -24.33 -28.49
N GLY A 133 11.21 -24.53 -27.34
CA GLY A 133 12.66 -24.46 -27.20
C GLY A 133 13.27 -23.06 -27.46
N SER A 134 12.43 -22.03 -27.60
CA SER A 134 12.86 -20.64 -27.63
C SER A 134 11.71 -19.70 -27.26
N ILE A 135 12.01 -18.53 -26.71
CA ILE A 135 11.01 -17.57 -26.26
C ILE A 135 11.30 -16.13 -26.72
N LYS A 136 10.24 -15.32 -26.80
CA LYS A 136 10.29 -13.86 -26.77
C LYS A 136 9.48 -13.41 -25.56
N GLY A 137 10.14 -13.22 -24.43
CA GLY A 137 9.50 -12.72 -23.23
C GLY A 137 9.39 -11.21 -23.30
N VAL A 138 8.22 -10.67 -22.97
CA VAL A 138 7.99 -9.24 -22.78
C VAL A 138 7.25 -9.08 -21.46
N SER A 139 7.75 -8.20 -20.62
CA SER A 139 7.11 -7.80 -19.36
C SER A 139 7.19 -6.28 -19.25
N GLY A 140 6.13 -5.67 -18.77
CA GLY A 140 6.06 -4.24 -18.46
C GLY A 140 6.36 -4.02 -16.99
N ASP A 141 6.58 -2.76 -16.64
CA ASP A 141 6.76 -2.33 -15.26
C ASP A 141 5.55 -2.86 -14.47
N PRO A 142 5.76 -3.66 -13.40
CA PRO A 142 4.67 -3.89 -12.49
C PRO A 142 4.15 -2.53 -12.05
N GLU A 143 2.85 -2.27 -12.18
CA GLU A 143 2.27 -1.05 -11.61
C GLU A 143 2.78 -0.92 -10.18
N GLU A 144 3.46 0.19 -9.87
CA GLU A 144 3.85 0.47 -8.50
C GLU A 144 2.59 0.29 -7.65
N PRO A 145 2.64 -0.49 -6.55
CA PRO A 145 1.48 -0.64 -5.69
C PRO A 145 1.05 0.77 -5.31
N GLU A 146 -0.20 1.14 -5.67
CA GLU A 146 -0.70 2.47 -5.33
C GLU A 146 -0.45 2.71 -3.84
N GLU A 147 0.25 3.78 -3.51
CA GLU A 147 0.42 4.17 -2.11
C GLU A 147 -0.98 4.21 -1.50
N PRO A 148 -1.19 3.58 -0.33
CA PRO A 148 -2.50 3.59 0.30
C PRO A 148 -2.95 5.04 0.44
N GLU A 149 -4.11 5.39 -0.14
CA GLU A 149 -4.64 6.75 -0.04
C GLU A 149 -4.68 7.16 1.44
N ASP A 150 -4.18 8.36 1.75
CA ASP A 150 -4.19 8.90 3.11
C ASP A 150 -5.58 8.73 3.74
N PRO A 151 -5.66 8.27 5.01
CA PRO A 151 -6.94 8.07 5.66
C PRO A 151 -7.76 9.37 5.67
N THR A 152 -9.02 9.26 5.28
CA THR A 152 -9.97 10.37 5.32
C THR A 152 -10.89 10.26 6.53
N TYR A 153 -11.18 11.40 7.15
CA TYR A 153 -12.02 11.46 8.36
C TYR A 153 -13.24 12.35 8.15
N ALA A 154 -14.39 11.91 8.64
CA ALA A 154 -15.61 12.72 8.62
C ALA A 154 -15.57 13.86 9.65
N LYS A 155 -14.81 13.66 10.73
CA LYS A 155 -14.63 14.65 11.79
C LYS A 155 -13.32 14.41 12.54
N VAL A 156 -12.64 15.49 12.85
CA VAL A 156 -11.49 15.50 13.76
C VAL A 156 -11.81 16.40 14.96
N PHE A 157 -11.52 15.93 16.17
CA PHE A 157 -11.79 16.66 17.40
C PHE A 157 -10.50 16.98 18.15
N PHE A 158 -10.13 18.26 18.15
CA PHE A 158 -8.95 18.77 18.86
C PHE A 158 -9.34 19.09 20.31
N THR A 159 -8.94 18.25 21.25
CA THR A 159 -9.35 18.32 22.67
C THR A 159 -8.28 19.02 23.50
N TYR A 160 -8.70 19.91 24.40
CA TYR A 160 -7.82 20.58 25.37
C TYR A 160 -8.02 20.11 26.81
N GLU A 161 -9.13 19.41 27.07
CA GLU A 161 -9.45 18.82 28.37
C GLU A 161 -10.33 17.60 28.16
N THR A 162 -9.87 16.44 28.65
CA THR A 162 -10.65 15.20 28.74
C THR A 162 -11.09 14.94 30.18
N ASP A 163 -12.22 14.27 30.38
CA ASP A 163 -12.61 13.78 31.70
C ASP A 163 -11.87 12.49 32.09
N ASP A 164 -12.10 12.02 33.33
CA ASP A 164 -11.52 10.77 33.84
C ASP A 164 -11.93 9.52 33.03
N SER A 165 -12.86 9.64 32.08
CA SER A 165 -13.30 8.59 31.15
C SER A 165 -12.73 8.77 29.73
N GLY A 166 -11.83 9.74 29.54
CA GLY A 166 -11.26 10.09 28.24
C GLY A 166 -12.25 10.80 27.31
N PHE A 167 -13.39 11.24 27.82
CA PHE A 167 -14.39 11.96 27.02
C PHE A 167 -13.97 13.43 26.88
N PRO A 168 -14.02 14.01 25.67
CA PRO A 168 -13.70 15.41 25.48
C PRO A 168 -14.70 16.34 26.19
N VAL A 169 -14.22 17.09 27.19
CA VAL A 169 -15.02 18.09 27.93
C VAL A 169 -14.83 19.49 27.35
N GLY A 170 -13.68 19.73 26.70
CA GLY A 170 -13.38 20.97 26.00
C GLY A 170 -12.51 20.73 24.78
N GLY A 171 -12.83 21.40 23.66
CA GLY A 171 -12.10 21.25 22.41
C GLY A 171 -12.77 21.94 21.23
N PHE A 172 -12.19 21.77 20.05
CA PHE A 172 -12.73 22.22 18.77
C PHE A 172 -13.01 21.02 17.85
N PRO A 173 -14.29 20.73 17.56
CA PRO A 173 -14.67 19.83 16.48
C PRO A 173 -14.47 20.52 15.14
N ILE A 174 -13.84 19.87 14.17
CA ILE A 174 -13.87 20.27 12.76
C ILE A 174 -14.47 19.12 11.95
N LEU A 175 -15.47 19.42 11.12
CA LEU A 175 -16.15 18.47 10.25
C LEU A 175 -15.56 18.49 8.83
N SER A 176 -15.68 17.38 8.09
CA SER A 176 -15.29 17.33 6.68
C SER A 176 -16.20 18.20 5.81
N GLU A 177 -17.48 18.31 6.17
CA GLU A 177 -18.49 19.06 5.44
C GLU A 177 -19.33 19.92 6.39
N GLU A 178 -19.74 21.10 5.93
CA GLU A 178 -20.59 22.00 6.70
C GLU A 178 -21.99 21.39 6.88
N PRO A 179 -22.49 21.22 8.11
CA PRO A 179 -23.82 20.66 8.33
C PRO A 179 -24.89 21.65 7.84
N ASP A 180 -25.89 21.19 7.08
CA ASP A 180 -27.06 22.00 6.71
C ASP A 180 -28.34 21.48 7.40
N PRO A 181 -28.92 22.22 8.38
CA PRO A 181 -28.56 23.56 8.85
C PRO A 181 -27.47 23.57 9.93
N ASN A 182 -26.48 24.47 9.82
CA ASN A 182 -25.39 24.64 10.79
C ASN A 182 -25.86 25.39 12.04
N THR A 183 -26.73 24.75 12.82
CA THR A 183 -27.44 25.37 13.95
C THR A 183 -26.49 25.73 15.11
N PHE A 184 -25.32 25.12 15.15
CA PHE A 184 -24.34 25.25 16.23
C PHE A 184 -23.04 25.94 15.78
N ASP A 185 -23.01 26.53 14.58
CA ASP A 185 -21.83 27.18 13.98
C ASP A 185 -20.56 26.31 14.11
N ILE A 186 -20.69 25.01 13.84
CA ILE A 186 -19.58 24.05 13.91
C ILE A 186 -18.67 24.33 12.70
N PRO A 187 -17.34 24.51 12.90
CA PRO A 187 -16.43 24.74 11.80
C PRO A 187 -16.28 23.46 10.97
N ALA A 188 -16.18 23.63 9.66
CA ALA A 188 -15.99 22.55 8.71
C ALA A 188 -14.91 22.94 7.70
N LEU A 189 -14.28 21.94 7.10
CA LEU A 189 -13.29 22.16 6.06
C LEU A 189 -13.92 22.94 4.88
N PRO A 190 -13.14 23.81 4.21
CA PRO A 190 -13.63 24.52 3.03
C PRO A 190 -14.11 23.55 1.94
N GLU A 191 -15.22 23.87 1.27
CA GLU A 191 -15.77 23.04 0.20
C GLU A 191 -14.70 22.70 -0.86
N GLY A 192 -14.53 21.41 -1.15
CA GLY A 192 -13.55 20.91 -2.13
C GLY A 192 -12.14 20.68 -1.55
N THR A 193 -12.00 20.69 -0.23
CA THR A 193 -10.77 20.25 0.46
C THR A 193 -10.89 18.77 0.81
N ASP A 194 -9.86 17.99 0.51
CA ASP A 194 -9.83 16.58 0.89
C ASP A 194 -9.73 16.44 2.42
N PRO A 195 -10.55 15.59 3.05
CA PRO A 195 -10.62 15.47 4.51
C PRO A 195 -9.48 14.63 5.11
N THR A 196 -8.24 14.94 4.72
CA THR A 196 -7.01 14.38 5.28
C THR A 196 -6.62 15.09 6.58
N PHE A 197 -5.86 14.42 7.46
CA PHE A 197 -5.49 14.99 8.76
C PHE A 197 -4.67 16.28 8.62
N GLU A 198 -3.74 16.35 7.66
CA GLU A 198 -2.95 17.54 7.39
C GLU A 198 -3.85 18.77 7.11
N ASN A 199 -4.90 18.58 6.31
CA ASN A 199 -5.86 19.65 5.99
C ASN A 199 -6.66 20.08 7.23
N TYR A 200 -7.01 19.16 8.13
CA TYR A 200 -7.64 19.49 9.41
C TYR A 200 -6.73 20.32 10.31
N VAL A 201 -5.44 19.98 10.42
CA VAL A 201 -4.50 20.74 11.25
C VAL A 201 -4.25 22.14 10.68
N ASN A 202 -4.05 22.23 9.36
CA ASN A 202 -3.90 23.51 8.66
C ASN A 202 -5.11 24.42 8.88
N TYR A 203 -6.32 23.87 8.73
CA TYR A 203 -7.55 24.64 8.95
C TYR A 203 -7.73 25.02 10.43
N PHE A 204 -7.38 24.12 11.36
CA PHE A 204 -7.41 24.41 12.80
C PHE A 204 -6.51 25.60 13.16
N GLU A 205 -5.29 25.67 12.63
CA GLU A 205 -4.42 26.84 12.83
C GLU A 205 -4.97 28.10 12.16
N GLU A 206 -5.58 27.97 10.96
CA GLU A 206 -6.18 29.10 10.24
C GLU A 206 -7.34 29.75 11.02
N ILE A 207 -8.20 28.95 11.66
CA ILE A 207 -9.30 29.44 12.50
C ILE A 207 -8.83 29.93 13.88
N GLY A 208 -7.52 29.89 14.14
CA GLY A 208 -6.89 30.39 15.37
C GLY A 208 -6.78 29.36 16.49
N GLY A 209 -6.89 28.07 16.18
CA GLY A 209 -6.54 26.97 17.06
C GLY A 209 -5.05 26.93 17.35
N ASN A 210 -4.69 26.41 18.52
CA ASN A 210 -3.29 26.27 18.94
C ASN A 210 -3.00 24.79 19.21
N VAL A 211 -2.22 24.17 18.32
CA VAL A 211 -1.84 22.76 18.42
C VAL A 211 -1.11 22.44 19.72
N GLY A 212 -0.41 23.42 20.32
CA GLY A 212 0.30 23.22 21.57
C GLY A 212 -0.53 23.29 22.83
N GLU A 213 -1.82 23.62 22.73
CA GLU A 213 -2.77 23.48 23.83
C GLU A 213 -3.55 22.17 23.75
N VAL A 214 -3.47 21.44 22.63
CA VAL A 214 -4.18 20.18 22.40
C VAL A 214 -3.56 19.07 23.26
N GLU A 215 -4.41 18.45 24.08
CA GLU A 215 -4.06 17.29 24.90
C GLU A 215 -4.37 15.97 24.19
N THR A 216 -5.45 15.91 23.42
CA THR A 216 -5.85 14.69 22.69
C THR A 216 -6.52 15.06 21.37
N VAL A 217 -6.17 14.36 20.28
CA VAL A 217 -6.89 14.44 18.99
C VAL A 217 -7.69 13.16 18.80
N ILE A 218 -8.98 13.28 18.50
CA ILE A 218 -9.87 12.15 18.29
C ILE A 218 -10.38 12.15 16.85
N PHE A 219 -10.28 11.00 16.19
CA PHE A 219 -10.62 10.81 14.79
C PHE A 219 -11.94 10.07 14.66
N TYR A 220 -12.85 10.59 13.84
CA TYR A 220 -14.13 9.99 13.58
C TYR A 220 -14.34 9.75 12.07
N SER A 221 -14.74 8.54 11.73
CA SER A 221 -15.26 8.16 10.41
C SER A 221 -16.78 8.12 10.43
N THR A 222 -17.40 8.02 9.26
CA THR A 222 -18.84 7.78 9.13
C THR A 222 -19.05 6.32 8.74
N ASP A 223 -19.87 5.59 9.49
CA ASP A 223 -20.21 4.21 9.16
C ASP A 223 -21.21 4.12 7.98
N GLU A 224 -21.54 2.89 7.56
CA GLU A 224 -22.50 2.63 6.46
C GLU A 224 -23.91 3.19 6.72
N GLN A 225 -24.22 3.60 7.95
CA GLN A 225 -25.52 4.10 8.39
C GLN A 225 -25.55 5.62 8.56
N GLY A 226 -24.40 6.29 8.40
CA GLY A 226 -24.27 7.73 8.59
C GLY A 226 -23.96 8.16 10.02
N ASP A 227 -23.64 7.21 10.91
CA ASP A 227 -23.29 7.48 12.30
C ASP A 227 -21.77 7.68 12.44
N LEU A 228 -21.37 8.63 13.31
CA LEU A 228 -19.95 8.89 13.57
C LEU A 228 -19.36 7.81 14.46
N LEU A 229 -18.34 7.11 13.97
CA LEU A 229 -17.59 6.10 14.70
C LEU A 229 -16.20 6.64 15.04
N GLU A 230 -15.79 6.51 16.30
CA GLU A 230 -14.42 6.85 16.71
C GLU A 230 -13.48 5.75 16.19
N GLU A 231 -12.54 6.14 15.32
CA GLU A 231 -11.54 5.23 14.76
C GLU A 231 -10.40 5.03 15.76
N PHE A 232 -9.78 6.14 16.17
CA PHE A 232 -8.73 6.15 17.16
C PHE A 232 -8.51 7.56 17.72
N ARG A 233 -7.60 7.66 18.70
CA ARG A 233 -7.20 8.91 19.33
C ARG A 233 -5.69 8.96 19.49
N ILE A 234 -5.13 10.16 19.44
CA ILE A 234 -3.72 10.43 19.70
C ILE A 234 -3.64 11.34 20.92
N ASP A 235 -2.95 10.86 21.95
CA ASP A 235 -2.68 11.64 23.15
C ASP A 235 -1.35 12.38 23.02
N ALA A 236 -1.33 13.63 23.47
CA ALA A 236 -0.13 14.44 23.47
C ALA A 236 0.89 13.92 24.50
N PRO A 237 2.20 14.04 24.21
CA PRO A 237 3.24 13.72 25.18
C PRO A 237 3.16 14.65 26.41
N GLU A 238 3.78 14.26 27.54
CA GLU A 238 3.81 15.07 28.78
C GLU A 238 4.34 16.50 28.49
N GLY A 239 3.42 17.46 28.32
CA GLY A 239 3.73 18.85 27.96
C GLY A 239 3.06 19.39 26.69
N GLY A 240 2.23 18.60 26.00
CA GLY A 240 1.52 19.00 24.78
C GLY A 240 2.40 18.93 23.53
N PHE A 241 1.79 18.97 22.35
CA PHE A 241 2.51 19.03 21.07
C PHE A 241 3.26 20.37 20.94
N GLN A 242 4.55 20.37 20.62
CA GLN A 242 5.31 21.62 20.48
C GLN A 242 5.12 22.27 19.11
N SER A 243 4.64 21.52 18.11
CA SER A 243 4.42 21.99 16.73
C SER A 243 3.48 21.07 15.95
N THR A 244 2.94 21.60 14.84
CA THR A 244 2.17 20.84 13.85
C THR A 244 2.95 19.63 13.33
N ASP A 245 4.25 19.79 13.05
CA ASP A 245 5.11 18.69 12.60
C ASP A 245 5.19 17.55 13.63
N GLU A 246 5.20 17.87 14.93
CA GLU A 246 5.22 16.86 16.00
C GLU A 246 3.87 16.13 16.13
N LEU A 247 2.77 16.84 15.89
CA LEU A 247 1.44 16.25 15.86
C LEU A 247 1.25 15.31 14.65
N LEU A 248 1.72 15.72 13.47
CA LEU A 248 1.69 14.89 12.26
C LEU A 248 2.59 13.65 12.44
N ALA A 249 3.79 13.82 12.98
CA ALA A 249 4.67 12.68 13.26
C ALA A 249 4.08 11.68 14.28
N ALA A 250 3.30 12.17 15.27
CA ALA A 250 2.59 11.30 16.20
C ALA A 250 1.42 10.56 15.54
N TYR A 251 0.81 11.16 14.52
CA TYR A 251 -0.23 10.54 13.70
C TYR A 251 0.34 9.44 12.80
N ASP A 252 1.44 9.72 12.09
CA ASP A 252 2.10 8.73 11.23
C ASP A 252 2.55 7.52 12.06
N ALA A 253 3.14 7.75 13.24
CA ALA A 253 3.53 6.68 14.16
C ALA A 253 2.33 5.85 14.66
N ALA A 254 1.17 6.46 14.87
CA ALA A 254 -0.04 5.76 15.29
C ALA A 254 -0.63 4.90 14.15
N LEU A 255 -0.55 5.36 12.91
CA LEU A 255 -0.95 4.58 11.73
C LEU A 255 -0.01 3.38 11.50
N GLU A 256 1.31 3.59 11.60
CA GLU A 256 2.30 2.50 11.49
C GLU A 256 2.08 1.43 12.57
N GLU A 257 1.75 1.83 13.80
CA GLU A 257 1.43 0.90 14.89
C GLU A 257 0.13 0.12 14.62
N GLN A 258 -0.87 0.78 14.06
CA GLN A 258 -2.13 0.15 13.67
C GLN A 258 -1.95 -0.85 12.51
N GLU A 259 -1.11 -0.52 11.52
CA GLU A 259 -0.83 -1.35 10.34
C GLU A 259 0.08 -2.55 10.66
N SER A 260 1.09 -2.35 11.52
CA SER A 260 2.00 -3.41 11.96
C SER A 260 1.35 -4.43 12.90
N GLY A 261 0.14 -4.15 13.41
CA GLY A 261 -0.61 -5.03 14.30
C GLY A 261 0.06 -5.22 15.67
N GLU A 262 1.00 -4.34 16.04
CA GLU A 262 1.57 -4.30 17.39
C GLU A 262 0.61 -3.53 18.30
N GLU A 263 -0.31 -4.26 18.95
CA GLU A 263 -1.20 -3.73 19.99
C GLU A 263 -0.43 -2.97 21.09
N SER A 264 -0.41 -1.64 21.03
CA SER A 264 -0.36 -0.80 22.23
C SER A 264 -1.71 -0.12 22.43
N GLY A 265 -2.36 -0.37 23.58
CA GLY A 265 -3.53 0.40 24.02
C GLY A 265 -4.79 -0.43 24.27
N SER A 266 -4.73 -1.29 25.28
CA SER A 266 -5.73 -2.22 25.79
C SER A 266 -7.05 -1.61 26.33
N GLU A 267 -7.84 -0.89 25.53
CA GLU A 267 -9.21 -0.50 25.98
C GLU A 267 -10.32 -0.71 24.92
N ALA A 268 -10.04 -0.57 23.62
CA ALA A 268 -11.05 -0.80 22.57
C ALA A 268 -11.42 -2.28 22.39
N LEU A 269 -10.43 -3.19 22.52
CA LEU A 269 -10.66 -4.63 22.45
C LEU A 269 -11.34 -5.19 23.70
N ASP A 270 -11.21 -4.54 24.86
CA ASP A 270 -11.94 -4.95 26.07
C ASP A 270 -13.43 -4.59 25.99
N LEU A 271 -13.79 -3.53 25.24
CA LEU A 271 -15.19 -3.20 24.95
C LEU A 271 -15.83 -4.19 23.95
N MET A 272 -15.10 -4.58 22.90
CA MET A 272 -15.56 -5.60 21.95
C MET A 272 -15.60 -7.01 22.58
N ALA A 273 -14.65 -7.34 23.46
CA ALA A 273 -14.68 -8.58 24.23
C ALA A 273 -15.82 -8.58 25.27
N ALA A 274 -16.12 -7.46 25.91
CA ALA A 274 -17.24 -7.34 26.86
C ALA A 274 -18.61 -7.46 26.18
N ILE A 275 -18.74 -7.00 24.93
CA ILE A 275 -19.98 -7.17 24.13
C ILE A 275 -20.09 -8.61 23.59
N SER A 276 -18.98 -9.27 23.27
CA SER A 276 -18.98 -10.62 22.67
C SER A 276 -19.09 -11.78 23.69
N LEU A 277 -18.97 -11.51 25.00
CA LEU A 277 -19.00 -12.54 26.06
C LEU A 277 -20.25 -12.58 26.94
N SER A 278 -21.42 -12.16 26.44
CA SER A 278 -22.70 -12.43 27.13
C SER A 278 -23.73 -13.19 26.28
N PRO A 279 -23.55 -14.50 26.02
CA PRO A 279 -24.63 -15.35 25.54
C PRO A 279 -25.25 -16.18 26.69
N GLU A 280 -25.57 -15.61 27.86
CA GLU A 280 -26.28 -16.37 28.91
C GLU A 280 -27.22 -15.52 29.80
N LEU A 281 -28.06 -14.65 29.21
CA LEU A 281 -29.25 -14.13 29.91
C LEU A 281 -30.54 -14.19 29.06
N GLU A 282 -30.69 -15.21 28.24
CA GLU A 282 -31.99 -15.62 27.67
C GLU A 282 -32.36 -17.03 28.15
N ASN A 283 -32.63 -17.19 29.46
CA ASN A 283 -33.60 -18.15 30.03
C ASN A 283 -33.48 -18.20 31.56
N ALA A 284 -34.08 -17.21 32.23
CA ALA A 284 -34.55 -17.41 33.59
C ALA A 284 -36.09 -17.34 33.56
N PRO A 285 -36.82 -18.40 33.96
CA PRO A 285 -38.26 -18.33 34.09
C PRO A 285 -38.61 -17.31 35.16
N VAL A 286 -39.61 -16.49 34.87
CA VAL A 286 -40.23 -15.55 35.83
C VAL A 286 -40.81 -16.36 36.99
N GLU A 287 -40.10 -16.42 38.12
CA GLU A 287 -40.70 -16.78 39.41
C GLU A 287 -41.48 -15.57 39.91
N ILE A 288 -42.80 -15.65 39.79
CA ILE A 288 -43.74 -14.76 40.47
C ILE A 288 -43.72 -15.18 41.93
N GLU A 289 -42.93 -14.49 42.77
CA GLU A 289 -43.13 -14.54 44.21
C GLU A 289 -44.34 -13.66 44.55
N GLU A 290 -45.47 -14.31 44.83
CA GLU A 290 -46.64 -13.69 45.43
C GLU A 290 -46.26 -13.22 46.85
N GLU A 291 -46.06 -11.91 47.03
CA GLU A 291 -46.08 -11.31 48.37
C GLU A 291 -47.50 -11.38 48.91
N ASP A 292 -47.69 -12.35 49.80
CA ASP A 292 -48.84 -12.56 50.67
C ASP A 292 -48.87 -11.43 51.74
N ASP A 293 -49.35 -10.24 51.34
CA ASP A 293 -49.63 -9.17 52.30
C ASP A 293 -50.99 -9.45 52.97
N MET A 294 -50.90 -10.13 54.12
CA MET A 294 -52.01 -10.28 55.07
C MET A 294 -52.48 -8.91 55.56
N VAL A 295 -53.54 -8.36 54.96
CA VAL A 295 -54.39 -7.38 55.62
C VAL A 295 -55.70 -8.06 56.02
N GLU A 296 -55.66 -8.67 57.20
CA GLU A 296 -56.85 -9.11 57.93
C GLU A 296 -57.58 -7.86 58.47
N ILE A 297 -58.71 -7.51 57.84
CA ILE A 297 -59.73 -6.67 58.47
C ILE A 297 -61.07 -7.39 58.38
N GLU A 298 -61.40 -8.11 59.45
CA GLU A 298 -62.75 -8.61 59.70
C GLU A 298 -63.74 -7.46 59.92
N ALA A 299 -64.92 -7.70 59.35
CA ALA A 299 -66.19 -6.98 59.36
C ALA A 299 -66.61 -6.27 60.66
N VAL A 300 -67.29 -5.12 60.48
CA VAL A 300 -68.70 -4.91 60.89
C VAL A 300 -69.41 -4.05 59.83
#